data_AF-Q9T8D0-F1
#
_entry.id   AF-Q9T8D0-F1
#
_cell.length_a   1.000
_cell.length_b   1.000
_cell.length_c   1.000
_cell.angle_alpha   90.00
_cell.angle_beta   90.00
_cell.angle_gamma   90.00
#
_symmetry.space_group_name_H-M   'P 1'
#
loop_
_entity.id
_entity.type
_entity.pdbx_description
1 polymer ?
#
loop_
_entity_poly.entity_id
_entity_poly.type
_entity_poly.pdbx_seq_one_letter_code
_entity_poly.pdbx_strand_id
1 'polypeptide(L)'
;MNLNFFDQFSSPSFMGIPLILISVTFPALLLPSLDNRWITNRLSTLQLWFINLVTKQLMMPLDKKGHKWALILTSLMIFLLLINLLGLLPYTFTPTTQLSMNLALAFPLWLATLLTGLRNQPSITLGHLLPEGTPTLLIPALILIETTSLLIRPLALGVRLTANLTAGHLLIQLISTATTTLFPTMPAISLLTFLILFLLTILEVAVAMIQAYVFVLLLSLYLQENI
;
A
#
# COMPACT_ATOMS: atom_id res chain seq x y z
N MET A 1 -15.00 16.92 -22.32
CA MET A 1 -14.40 15.57 -22.35
C MET A 1 -13.10 15.47 -21.54
N ASN A 2 -12.30 16.53 -21.35
CA ASN A 2 -11.04 16.46 -20.59
C ASN A 2 -11.17 16.14 -19.08
N LEU A 3 -12.33 16.36 -18.45
CA LEU A 3 -12.52 16.09 -17.01
C LEU A 3 -13.02 14.66 -16.71
N ASN A 4 -13.66 13.99 -17.68
CA ASN A 4 -14.37 12.74 -17.44
C ASN A 4 -13.48 11.57 -16.97
N PHE A 5 -12.18 11.58 -17.32
CA PHE A 5 -11.25 10.53 -16.89
C PHE A 5 -10.78 10.71 -15.44
N PHE A 6 -10.61 11.96 -15.00
CA PHE A 6 -10.12 12.24 -13.64
C PHE A 6 -11.23 12.39 -12.61
N ASP A 7 -12.49 12.50 -13.03
CA ASP A 7 -13.65 12.58 -12.14
C ASP A 7 -13.73 11.38 -11.17
N GLN A 8 -13.25 10.19 -11.56
CA GLN A 8 -13.21 9.01 -10.69
C GLN A 8 -12.29 9.19 -9.47
N PHE A 9 -11.24 10.03 -9.56
CA PHE A 9 -10.33 10.31 -8.46
C PHE A 9 -10.80 11.48 -7.59
N SER A 10 -11.81 12.22 -8.04
CA SER A 10 -12.41 13.29 -7.24
C SER A 10 -13.11 12.68 -6.03
N SER A 11 -12.90 13.28 -4.86
CA SER A 11 -13.53 12.77 -3.63
C SER A 11 -15.05 12.91 -3.73
N PRO A 12 -15.82 11.82 -3.60
CA PRO A 12 -17.27 11.90 -3.66
C PRO A 12 -17.78 12.70 -2.46
N SER A 13 -18.59 13.71 -2.73
CA SER A 13 -19.33 14.46 -1.71
C SER A 13 -20.82 14.33 -1.98
N PHE A 14 -21.59 13.98 -0.95
CA PHE A 14 -23.04 13.96 -1.01
C PHE A 14 -23.56 15.01 -0.03
N MET A 15 -24.38 15.95 -0.52
CA MET A 15 -24.94 17.03 0.30
C MET A 15 -23.87 17.81 1.10
N GLY A 16 -22.68 18.03 0.52
CA GLY A 16 -21.57 18.75 1.16
C GLY A 16 -20.76 17.97 2.18
N ILE A 17 -21.11 16.70 2.46
CA ILE A 17 -20.34 15.82 3.35
C ILE A 17 -19.40 14.94 2.50
N PRO A 18 -18.08 14.90 2.76
CA PRO A 18 -17.16 14.02 2.05
C PRO A 18 -17.37 12.56 2.47
N LEU A 19 -17.59 11.65 1.49
CA LEU A 19 -17.84 10.22 1.75
C LEU A 19 -16.55 9.40 1.97
N ILE A 20 -15.38 10.06 1.99
CA ILE A 20 -14.08 9.40 2.15
C ILE A 20 -14.05 8.55 3.43
N LEU A 21 -14.57 9.07 4.55
CA LEU A 21 -14.55 8.34 5.82
C LEU A 21 -15.31 7.02 5.75
N ILE A 22 -16.46 7.01 5.06
CA ILE A 22 -17.25 5.80 4.85
C ILE A 22 -16.46 4.81 4.00
N SER A 23 -15.81 5.28 2.92
CA SER A 23 -14.98 4.40 2.08
C SER A 23 -13.80 3.78 2.82
N VAL A 24 -13.17 4.51 3.76
CA VAL A 24 -12.03 4.03 4.55
C VAL A 24 -12.47 3.02 5.61
N THR A 25 -13.65 3.19 6.21
CA THR A 25 -14.17 2.30 7.26
C THR A 25 -14.83 1.04 6.70
N PHE A 26 -15.30 1.07 5.45
CA PHE A 26 -16.00 -0.05 4.81
C PHE A 26 -15.21 -1.38 4.78
N PRO A 27 -13.91 -1.42 4.44
CA PRO A 27 -13.10 -2.64 4.51
C PRO A 27 -13.10 -3.33 5.88
N ALA A 28 -13.14 -2.55 6.97
CA ALA A 28 -13.14 -3.11 8.33
C ALA A 28 -14.45 -3.85 8.63
N LEU A 29 -15.57 -3.43 8.03
CA LEU A 29 -16.88 -4.06 8.18
C LEU A 29 -16.97 -5.40 7.43
N LEU A 30 -16.15 -5.62 6.40
CA LEU A 30 -16.13 -6.89 5.66
C LEU A 30 -15.48 -8.03 6.44
N LEU A 31 -14.68 -7.71 7.45
CA LEU A 31 -14.11 -8.72 8.32
C LEU A 31 -15.18 -9.16 9.33
N PRO A 32 -15.67 -10.42 9.28
CA PRO A 32 -16.61 -10.94 10.25
C PRO A 32 -16.01 -10.86 11.64
N SER A 33 -16.86 -10.49 12.61
CA SER A 33 -16.48 -10.53 14.01
C SER A 33 -16.04 -11.93 14.41
N LEU A 34 -14.96 -12.01 15.18
CA LEU A 34 -14.51 -13.27 15.76
C LEU A 34 -15.54 -13.74 16.79
N ASP A 35 -16.09 -14.93 16.58
CA ASP A 35 -16.95 -15.57 17.56
C ASP A 35 -16.10 -16.25 18.64
N ASN A 36 -16.56 -16.22 19.89
CA ASN A 36 -15.92 -16.93 21.01
C ASN A 36 -16.12 -18.46 20.99
N ARG A 37 -16.40 -19.03 19.80
CA ARG A 37 -16.66 -20.45 19.59
C ARG A 37 -15.38 -21.15 19.17
N TRP A 38 -15.14 -22.36 19.68
CA TRP A 38 -13.95 -23.15 19.33
C TRP A 38 -13.96 -23.58 17.86
N ILE A 39 -15.13 -23.88 17.32
CA ILE A 39 -15.35 -24.12 15.89
C ILE A 39 -16.07 -22.89 15.34
N THR A 40 -15.37 -22.13 14.52
CA THR A 40 -15.91 -20.93 13.88
C THR A 40 -16.41 -21.24 12.46
N ASN A 41 -16.97 -20.24 11.80
CA ASN A 41 -17.49 -20.38 10.44
C ASN A 41 -16.35 -20.56 9.41
N ARG A 42 -16.65 -21.11 8.23
CA ARG A 42 -15.64 -21.37 7.18
C ARG A 42 -14.88 -20.11 6.76
N LEU A 43 -15.56 -18.96 6.75
CA LEU A 43 -14.95 -17.68 6.41
C LEU A 43 -13.94 -17.22 7.48
N SER A 44 -14.31 -17.31 8.75
CA SER A 44 -13.44 -16.91 9.86
C SER A 44 -12.24 -17.85 10.02
N THR A 45 -12.37 -19.15 9.71
CA THR A 45 -11.22 -20.07 9.73
C THR A 45 -10.23 -19.74 8.61
N LEU A 46 -10.71 -19.45 7.39
CA LEU A 46 -9.85 -19.01 6.27
C LEU A 46 -9.14 -17.70 6.58
N GLN A 47 -9.84 -16.75 7.20
CA GLN A 47 -9.24 -15.48 7.62
C GLN A 47 -8.19 -15.68 8.70
N LEU A 48 -8.47 -16.46 9.74
CA LEU A 48 -7.49 -16.75 10.80
C LEU A 48 -6.25 -17.44 10.20
N TRP A 49 -6.46 -18.38 9.28
CA TRP A 49 -5.37 -19.04 8.56
C TRP A 49 -4.53 -18.04 7.74
N PHE A 50 -5.18 -17.14 7.00
CA PHE A 50 -4.50 -16.10 6.23
C PHE A 50 -3.70 -15.15 7.13
N ILE A 51 -4.30 -14.67 8.23
CA ILE A 51 -3.64 -13.78 9.21
C ILE A 51 -2.42 -14.48 9.81
N ASN A 52 -2.54 -15.76 10.19
CA ASN A 52 -1.43 -16.55 10.74
C ASN A 52 -0.29 -16.76 9.75
N LEU A 53 -0.58 -16.93 8.45
CA LEU A 53 0.45 -17.03 7.43
C LEU A 53 1.18 -15.71 7.25
N VAL A 54 0.44 -14.60 7.15
CA VAL A 54 1.00 -13.26 7.00
C VAL A 54 1.85 -12.88 8.22
N THR A 55 1.36 -13.12 9.44
CA THR A 55 2.12 -12.86 10.66
C THR A 55 3.41 -13.67 10.68
N LYS A 56 3.36 -14.95 10.35
CA LYS A 56 4.55 -15.81 10.30
C LYS A 56 5.57 -15.28 9.30
N GLN A 57 5.15 -14.97 8.06
CA GLN A 57 6.06 -14.49 7.01
C GLN A 57 6.70 -13.14 7.37
N LEU A 58 5.93 -12.19 7.90
CA LEU A 58 6.43 -10.88 8.29
C LEU A 58 7.39 -10.94 9.50
N MET A 59 7.21 -11.91 10.39
CA MET A 59 8.02 -12.04 11.60
C MET A 59 9.29 -12.87 11.43
N MET A 60 9.43 -13.67 10.36
CA MET A 60 10.65 -14.47 10.13
C MET A 60 11.95 -13.65 10.07
N PRO A 61 12.04 -12.48 9.41
CA PRO A 61 13.27 -11.71 9.38
C PRO A 61 13.52 -10.92 10.67
N LEU A 62 12.49 -10.63 11.46
CA LEU A 62 12.53 -9.70 12.58
C LEU A 62 13.10 -10.31 13.87
N ASP A 63 13.88 -9.52 14.59
CA ASP A 63 14.36 -9.87 15.92
C ASP A 63 13.25 -9.88 16.98
N LYS A 64 13.52 -10.54 18.12
CA LYS A 64 12.56 -10.70 19.23
C LYS A 64 11.95 -9.39 19.75
N LYS A 65 12.72 -8.29 19.71
CA LYS A 65 12.23 -6.95 20.09
C LYS A 65 11.17 -6.43 19.09
N GLY A 66 11.33 -6.74 17.81
CA GLY A 66 10.43 -6.36 16.73
C GLY A 66 9.08 -7.08 16.75
N HIS A 67 8.98 -8.25 17.39
CA HIS A 67 7.70 -8.97 17.51
C HIS A 67 6.61 -8.18 18.26
N LYS A 68 6.96 -7.18 19.08
CA LYS A 68 5.97 -6.29 19.70
C LYS A 68 5.16 -5.50 18.65
N TRP A 69 5.74 -5.27 17.49
CA TRP A 69 5.11 -4.56 16.37
C TRP A 69 4.28 -5.45 15.46
N ALA A 70 4.22 -6.75 15.72
CA ALA A 70 3.52 -7.72 14.88
C ALA A 70 2.05 -7.34 14.65
N LEU A 71 1.36 -6.85 15.67
CA LEU A 71 -0.05 -6.44 15.56
C LEU A 71 -0.24 -5.26 14.60
N ILE A 72 0.63 -4.25 14.69
CA ILE A 72 0.55 -3.04 13.87
C ILE A 72 0.85 -3.39 12.40
N LEU A 73 1.91 -4.16 12.15
CA LEU A 73 2.29 -4.55 10.79
C LEU A 73 1.24 -5.44 10.12
N THR A 74 0.65 -6.37 10.88
CA THR A 74 -0.33 -7.32 10.32
C THR A 74 -1.69 -6.67 10.09
N SER A 75 -2.16 -5.83 11.02
CA SER A 75 -3.38 -5.04 10.81
C SER A 75 -3.27 -4.09 9.62
N LEU A 76 -2.12 -3.44 9.44
CA LEU A 76 -1.88 -2.55 8.31
C LEU A 76 -1.82 -3.31 6.98
N MET A 77 -1.20 -4.49 6.95
CA MET A 77 -1.20 -5.35 5.76
C MET A 77 -2.62 -5.66 5.30
N ILE A 78 -3.46 -6.14 6.22
CA ILE A 78 -4.83 -6.55 5.93
C ILE A 78 -5.65 -5.34 5.48
N PHE A 79 -5.49 -4.20 6.15
CA PHE A 79 -6.17 -2.96 5.80
C PHE A 79 -5.84 -2.48 4.38
N LEU A 80 -4.56 -2.38 4.02
CA LEU A 80 -4.14 -1.96 2.67
C LEU A 80 -4.57 -2.96 1.60
N LEU A 81 -4.43 -4.26 1.88
CA LEU A 81 -4.85 -5.31 0.95
C LEU A 81 -6.34 -5.24 0.66
N LEU A 82 -7.18 -5.07 1.68
CA LEU A 82 -8.63 -4.97 1.50
C LEU A 82 -9.00 -3.70 0.74
N ILE A 83 -8.47 -2.52 1.10
CA ILE A 83 -8.79 -1.27 0.39
C ILE A 83 -8.41 -1.35 -1.09
N ASN A 84 -7.22 -1.87 -1.40
CA ASN A 84 -6.76 -1.95 -2.78
C ASN A 84 -7.59 -2.94 -3.60
N LEU A 85 -7.95 -4.10 -3.03
CA LEU A 85 -8.79 -5.08 -3.73
C LEU A 85 -10.22 -4.60 -3.93
N LEU A 86 -10.84 -4.01 -2.90
CA LEU A 86 -12.16 -3.38 -3.03
C LEU A 86 -12.15 -2.27 -4.08
N GLY A 87 -11.01 -1.62 -4.21
CA GLY A 87 -10.79 -0.55 -5.13
C GLY A 87 -10.91 -0.87 -6.60
N LEU A 88 -10.59 -2.10 -6.96
CA LEU A 88 -10.64 -2.59 -8.35
C LEU A 88 -12.06 -2.91 -8.82
N LEU A 89 -13.05 -2.84 -7.93
CA LEU A 89 -14.44 -3.03 -8.31
C LEU A 89 -14.91 -1.89 -9.23
N PRO A 90 -15.83 -2.19 -10.17
CA PRO A 90 -16.35 -1.16 -11.06
C PRO A 90 -17.09 -0.08 -10.26
N TYR A 91 -16.84 1.18 -10.61
CA TYR A 91 -17.45 2.38 -10.01
C TYR A 91 -17.17 2.59 -8.51
N THR A 92 -16.19 1.91 -7.93
CA THR A 92 -15.76 2.20 -6.56
C THR A 92 -14.70 3.30 -6.50
N PHE A 93 -14.84 4.19 -5.51
CA PHE A 93 -13.82 5.18 -5.17
C PHE A 93 -12.77 4.56 -4.25
N THR A 94 -11.49 4.68 -4.62
CA THR A 94 -10.35 4.17 -3.86
C THR A 94 -9.67 5.28 -3.07
N PRO A 95 -9.74 5.29 -1.72
CA PRO A 95 -9.06 6.30 -0.93
C PRO A 95 -7.53 6.22 -1.06
N THR A 96 -6.96 5.05 -1.43
CA THR A 96 -5.52 4.85 -1.64
C THR A 96 -4.97 5.48 -2.93
N THR A 97 -5.82 5.98 -3.83
CA THR A 97 -5.37 6.77 -4.98
C THR A 97 -4.96 8.19 -4.58
N GLN A 98 -5.49 8.69 -3.46
CA GLN A 98 -5.13 10.01 -2.96
C GLN A 98 -3.81 9.94 -2.20
N LEU A 99 -2.83 10.74 -2.64
CA LEU A 99 -1.52 10.81 -2.01
C LEU A 99 -1.59 11.23 -0.55
N SER A 100 -2.57 12.05 -0.20
CA SER A 100 -2.83 12.48 1.18
C SER A 100 -3.04 11.30 2.12
N MET A 101 -3.85 10.30 1.74
CA MET A 101 -4.15 9.15 2.59
C MET A 101 -2.92 8.26 2.79
N ASN A 102 -2.20 7.95 1.71
CA ASN A 102 -1.02 7.09 1.80
C ASN A 102 0.11 7.76 2.58
N LEU A 103 0.30 9.07 2.42
CA LEU A 103 1.30 9.81 3.20
C LEU A 103 0.90 9.93 4.67
N ALA A 104 -0.40 10.10 4.96
CA ALA A 104 -0.92 10.11 6.33
C ALA A 104 -0.73 8.76 7.05
N LEU A 105 -0.69 7.64 6.32
CA LEU A 105 -0.31 6.33 6.88
C LEU A 105 1.21 6.18 6.99
N ALA A 106 1.95 6.46 5.90
CA ALA A 106 3.37 6.18 5.82
C ALA A 106 4.22 7.05 6.77
N PHE A 107 3.93 8.35 6.86
CA PHE A 107 4.75 9.29 7.61
C PHE A 107 4.74 9.02 9.12
N PRO A 108 3.59 8.84 9.80
CA PRO A 108 3.58 8.53 11.24
C PRO A 108 4.23 7.19 11.58
N LEU A 109 4.04 6.16 10.76
CA LEU A 109 4.63 4.84 10.99
C LEU A 109 6.15 4.87 10.82
N TRP A 110 6.63 5.50 9.76
CA TRP A 110 8.05 5.72 9.57
C TRP A 110 8.66 6.53 10.71
N LEU A 111 8.02 7.63 11.10
CA LEU A 111 8.47 8.47 12.21
C LEU A 111 8.50 7.68 13.52
N ALA A 112 7.52 6.81 13.76
CA ALA A 112 7.49 5.95 14.93
C ALA A 112 8.68 4.97 14.95
N THR A 113 9.04 4.36 13.80
CA THR A 113 10.23 3.49 13.71
C THR A 113 11.53 4.26 13.98
N LEU A 114 11.66 5.47 13.44
CA LEU A 114 12.81 6.35 13.69
C LEU A 114 12.93 6.72 15.18
N LEU A 115 11.82 7.15 15.80
CA LEU A 115 11.80 7.51 17.21
C LEU A 115 12.13 6.31 18.11
N THR A 116 11.67 5.10 17.77
CA THR A 116 12.05 3.92 18.55
C THR A 116 13.53 3.59 18.47
N GLY A 117 14.17 3.79 17.32
CA GLY A 117 15.61 3.57 17.19
C GLY A 117 16.43 4.61 17.95
N LEU A 118 16.08 5.89 17.79
CA LEU A 118 16.73 6.98 18.50
C LEU A 118 16.62 6.81 20.03
N ARG A 119 15.49 6.29 20.52
CA ARG A 119 15.28 6.06 21.95
C ARG A 119 16.07 4.87 22.48
N ASN A 120 16.16 3.77 21.72
CA ASN A 120 16.79 2.54 22.21
C ASN A 120 18.32 2.59 22.10
N GLN A 121 18.85 3.07 20.98
CA GLN A 121 20.29 3.10 20.69
C GLN A 121 20.67 4.32 19.83
N PRO A 122 20.82 5.52 20.45
CA PRO A 122 21.11 6.75 19.71
C PRO A 122 22.47 6.73 19.02
N SER A 123 23.47 6.06 19.59
CA SER A 123 24.83 5.99 19.02
C SER A 123 24.89 5.13 17.76
N ILE A 124 24.17 4.01 17.74
CA ILE A 124 24.16 3.07 16.61
C ILE A 124 23.30 3.62 15.47
N THR A 125 22.15 4.22 15.78
CA THR A 125 21.31 4.88 14.77
C THR A 125 21.98 6.06 14.09
N LEU A 126 22.75 6.88 14.82
CA LEU A 126 23.58 7.92 14.22
C LEU A 126 24.80 7.35 13.50
N GLY A 127 25.35 6.22 13.97
CA GLY A 127 26.44 5.50 13.31
C GLY A 127 26.05 4.96 11.93
N HIS A 128 24.81 4.51 11.74
CA HIS A 128 24.30 4.06 10.44
C HIS A 128 24.28 5.16 9.35
N LEU A 129 24.40 6.44 9.73
CA LEU A 129 24.56 7.53 8.75
C LEU A 129 25.91 7.49 8.04
N LEU A 130 26.87 6.70 8.54
CA LEU A 130 28.19 6.56 7.95
C LEU A 130 28.52 5.07 7.71
N PRO A 131 28.70 4.62 6.46
CA PRO A 131 29.19 3.28 6.18
C PRO A 131 30.63 3.16 6.65
N GLU A 132 30.94 2.02 7.26
CA GLU A 132 32.27 1.71 7.77
C GLU A 132 33.32 1.77 6.64
N GLY A 133 34.43 2.48 6.89
CA GLY A 133 35.57 2.56 5.97
C GLY A 133 35.58 3.71 4.97
N THR A 134 34.74 4.74 5.11
CA THR A 134 34.80 5.93 4.22
C THR A 134 36.03 6.81 4.48
N PRO A 135 36.71 7.31 3.43
CA PRO A 135 37.82 8.25 3.60
C PRO A 135 37.34 9.60 4.16
N THR A 136 38.16 10.21 5.03
CA THR A 136 37.78 11.37 5.85
C THR A 136 37.27 12.59 5.08
N LEU A 137 37.70 12.77 3.82
CA LEU A 137 37.28 13.90 2.98
C LEU A 137 35.84 13.78 2.46
N LEU A 138 35.31 12.55 2.28
CA LEU A 138 33.97 12.31 1.72
C LEU A 138 32.87 12.26 2.78
N ILE A 139 33.24 12.23 4.07
CA ILE A 139 32.31 12.10 5.20
C ILE A 139 31.18 13.14 5.17
N PRO A 140 31.45 14.47 4.99
CA PRO A 140 30.38 15.47 5.07
C PRO A 140 29.35 15.33 3.94
N ALA A 141 29.80 14.97 2.73
CA ALA A 141 28.92 14.80 1.58
C ALA A 141 28.02 13.57 1.74
N LEU A 142 28.56 12.47 2.28
CA LEU A 142 27.83 11.23 2.44
C LEU A 142 26.76 11.31 3.53
N ILE A 143 27.03 12.00 4.65
CA ILE A 143 26.01 12.25 5.69
C ILE A 143 24.83 13.03 5.10
N LEU A 144 25.09 14.02 4.23
CA LEU A 144 24.03 14.80 3.59
C LEU A 144 23.17 13.91 2.67
N ILE A 145 23.80 13.02 1.90
CA ILE A 145 23.08 12.08 1.04
C ILE A 145 22.25 11.11 1.88
N GLU A 146 22.79 10.53 2.95
CA GLU A 146 22.05 9.55 3.76
C GLU A 146 20.91 10.19 4.56
N THR A 147 21.08 11.43 5.04
CA THR A 147 19.96 12.17 5.65
C THR A 147 18.86 12.46 4.64
N THR A 148 19.18 12.77 3.38
CA THR A 148 18.17 12.92 2.33
C THR A 148 17.52 11.59 1.95
N SER A 149 18.28 10.48 1.89
CA SER A 149 17.74 9.15 1.57
C SER A 149 16.74 8.68 2.62
N LEU A 150 17.04 8.93 3.90
CA LEU A 150 16.17 8.65 5.03
C LEU A 150 14.86 9.44 4.98
N LEU A 151 14.89 10.71 4.55
CA LEU A 151 13.68 11.54 4.36
C LEU A 151 12.84 11.16 3.14
N ILE A 152 13.48 10.73 2.04
CA ILE A 152 12.76 10.32 0.81
C ILE A 152 12.00 9.01 1.02
N ARG A 153 12.46 8.15 1.93
CA ARG A 153 11.92 6.82 2.22
C ARG A 153 10.39 6.76 2.44
N PRO A 154 9.77 7.51 3.38
CA PRO A 154 8.31 7.52 3.56
C PRO A 154 7.57 8.11 2.35
N LEU A 155 8.17 9.09 1.67
CA LEU A 155 7.58 9.70 0.48
C LEU A 155 7.55 8.70 -0.69
N ALA A 156 8.65 7.96 -0.91
CA ALA A 156 8.74 6.93 -1.93
C ALA A 156 7.74 5.78 -1.70
N LEU A 157 7.53 5.38 -0.44
CA LEU A 157 6.50 4.39 -0.09
C LEU A 157 5.09 4.86 -0.45
N GLY A 158 4.73 6.08 -0.05
CA GLY A 158 3.40 6.65 -0.30
C GLY A 158 3.13 6.86 -1.80
N VAL A 159 4.10 7.42 -2.52
CA VAL A 159 4.00 7.66 -3.97
C VAL A 159 3.89 6.35 -4.74
N ARG A 160 4.58 5.28 -4.33
CA ARG A 160 4.52 3.99 -5.03
C ARG A 160 3.11 3.39 -4.99
N LEU A 161 2.44 3.46 -3.83
CA LEU A 161 1.05 2.99 -3.69
C LEU A 161 0.10 3.80 -4.58
N THR A 162 0.20 5.13 -4.54
CA THR A 162 -0.68 5.98 -5.36
C THR A 162 -0.43 5.81 -6.85
N ALA A 163 0.84 5.80 -7.27
CA ALA A 163 1.19 5.79 -8.69
C ALA A 163 0.72 4.51 -9.36
N ASN A 164 0.93 3.36 -8.72
CA ASN A 164 0.52 2.07 -9.29
C ASN A 164 -1.01 1.99 -9.45
N LEU A 165 -1.77 2.33 -8.40
CA LEU A 165 -3.23 2.24 -8.45
C LEU A 165 -3.84 3.31 -9.36
N THR A 166 -3.36 4.55 -9.33
CA THR A 166 -3.87 5.62 -10.22
C THR A 166 -3.57 5.33 -11.68
N ALA A 167 -2.34 4.92 -11.99
CA ALA A 167 -1.95 4.58 -13.36
C ALA A 167 -2.72 3.35 -13.87
N GLY A 168 -2.88 2.32 -13.04
CA GLY A 168 -3.66 1.12 -13.38
C GLY A 168 -5.11 1.45 -13.72
N HIS A 169 -5.79 2.20 -12.86
CA HIS A 169 -7.17 2.63 -13.11
C HIS A 169 -7.32 3.49 -14.37
N LEU A 170 -6.41 4.45 -14.60
CA LEU A 170 -6.39 5.25 -15.82
C LEU A 170 -6.19 4.40 -17.07
N LEU A 171 -5.31 3.40 -17.01
CA LEU A 171 -5.01 2.51 -18.12
C LEU A 171 -6.22 1.63 -18.46
N ILE A 172 -6.89 1.06 -17.45
CA ILE A 172 -8.16 0.32 -17.61
C ILE A 172 -9.20 1.21 -18.30
N GLN A 173 -9.36 2.46 -17.84
CA GLN A 173 -10.34 3.37 -18.39
C GLN A 173 -10.04 3.72 -19.86
N LEU A 174 -8.79 4.05 -20.19
CA LEU A 174 -8.39 4.35 -21.57
C LEU A 174 -8.65 3.19 -22.52
N ILE A 175 -8.24 1.96 -22.15
CA ILE A 175 -8.51 0.78 -22.98
C ILE A 175 -10.00 0.50 -23.07
N SER A 176 -10.77 0.67 -21.99
CA SER A 176 -12.23 0.49 -22.04
C SER A 176 -12.93 1.49 -22.96
N THR A 177 -12.46 2.74 -23.04
CA THR A 177 -12.98 3.72 -23.99
C THR A 177 -12.58 3.39 -25.43
N ALA A 178 -11.38 2.86 -25.63
CA ALA A 178 -10.96 2.37 -26.94
C ALA A 178 -11.78 1.15 -27.40
N THR A 179 -12.05 0.18 -26.52
CA THR A 179 -12.84 -1.02 -26.87
C THR A 179 -14.28 -0.66 -27.23
N THR A 180 -14.91 0.24 -26.47
CA THR A 180 -16.30 0.69 -26.69
C THR A 180 -16.45 1.52 -27.97
N THR A 181 -15.47 2.36 -28.30
CA THR A 181 -15.47 3.16 -29.54
C THR A 181 -15.16 2.33 -30.80
N LEU A 182 -14.33 1.29 -30.67
CA LEU A 182 -14.00 0.38 -31.77
C LEU A 182 -15.06 -0.70 -32.03
N PHE A 183 -15.93 -0.98 -31.04
CA PHE A 183 -16.98 -1.98 -31.16
C PHE A 183 -17.90 -1.80 -32.39
N PRO A 184 -18.45 -0.59 -32.68
CA PRO A 184 -19.31 -0.40 -33.84
C PRO A 184 -18.57 -0.34 -35.19
N THR A 185 -17.27 -0.01 -35.20
CA THR A 185 -16.51 0.25 -36.44
C THR A 185 -15.72 -0.97 -36.93
N MET A 186 -15.04 -1.68 -36.01
CA MET A 186 -14.14 -2.79 -36.33
C MET A 186 -14.23 -3.88 -35.25
N PRO A 187 -15.23 -4.80 -35.31
CA PRO A 187 -15.51 -5.74 -34.23
C PRO A 187 -14.36 -6.73 -33.97
N ALA A 188 -13.59 -7.12 -35.00
CA ALA A 188 -12.45 -8.01 -34.84
C ALA A 188 -11.31 -7.39 -33.99
N ILE A 189 -11.05 -6.09 -34.16
CA ILE A 189 -10.04 -5.35 -33.37
C ILE A 189 -10.57 -5.06 -31.96
N SER A 190 -11.87 -4.80 -31.83
CA SER A 190 -12.52 -4.66 -30.52
C SER A 190 -12.37 -5.92 -29.66
N LEU A 191 -12.50 -7.12 -30.26
CA LEU A 191 -12.28 -8.38 -29.52
C LEU A 191 -10.85 -8.52 -29.00
N LEU A 192 -9.85 -8.15 -29.81
CA LEU A 192 -8.44 -8.16 -29.39
C LEU A 192 -8.19 -7.19 -28.24
N THR A 193 -8.69 -5.96 -28.34
CA THR A 193 -8.55 -4.95 -27.28
C THR A 193 -9.29 -5.33 -26.01
N PHE A 194 -10.42 -6.04 -26.11
CA PHE A 194 -11.12 -6.61 -24.95
C PHE A 194 -10.29 -7.70 -24.25
N LEU A 195 -9.60 -8.56 -25.01
CA LEU A 195 -8.68 -9.56 -24.44
C LEU A 195 -7.52 -8.89 -23.68
N ILE A 196 -6.98 -7.78 -24.22
CA ILE A 196 -5.95 -6.99 -23.53
C ILE A 196 -6.51 -6.38 -22.24
N LEU A 197 -7.72 -5.81 -22.28
CA LEU A 197 -8.39 -5.28 -21.08
C LEU A 197 -8.51 -6.36 -20.00
N PHE A 198 -8.97 -7.56 -20.37
CA PHE A 198 -9.09 -8.68 -19.44
C PHE A 198 -7.74 -9.05 -18.81
N LEU A 199 -6.68 -9.18 -19.62
CA LEU A 199 -5.34 -9.46 -19.12
C LEU A 199 -4.84 -8.37 -18.16
N LEU A 200 -5.14 -7.11 -18.46
CA LEU A 200 -4.72 -5.98 -17.64
C LEU A 200 -5.43 -5.94 -16.30
N THR A 201 -6.72 -6.32 -16.23
CA THR A 201 -7.42 -6.43 -14.95
C THR A 201 -6.79 -7.50 -14.06
N ILE A 202 -6.33 -8.63 -14.62
CA ILE A 202 -5.62 -9.67 -13.87
C ILE A 202 -4.29 -9.14 -13.34
N LEU A 203 -3.55 -8.41 -14.18
CA LEU A 203 -2.29 -7.77 -13.78
C LEU A 203 -2.53 -6.80 -12.61
N GLU A 204 -3.55 -5.96 -12.70
CA GLU A 204 -3.83 -4.96 -11.67
C GLU A 204 -4.23 -5.59 -10.33
N VAL A 205 -4.99 -6.69 -10.34
CA VAL A 205 -5.27 -7.48 -9.13
C VAL A 205 -3.98 -8.01 -8.49
N ALA A 206 -3.04 -8.50 -9.30
CA ALA A 206 -1.74 -8.94 -8.79
C ALA A 206 -0.92 -7.77 -8.22
N VAL A 207 -0.87 -6.63 -8.91
CA VAL A 207 -0.16 -5.42 -8.46
C VAL A 207 -0.75 -4.90 -7.15
N ALA A 208 -2.08 -4.86 -7.01
CA ALA A 208 -2.76 -4.41 -5.80
C ALA A 208 -2.38 -5.26 -4.57
N MET A 209 -2.29 -6.59 -4.71
CA MET A 209 -1.85 -7.49 -3.64
C MET A 209 -0.37 -7.32 -3.30
N ILE A 210 0.50 -7.30 -4.32
CA ILE A 210 1.95 -7.17 -4.13
C ILE A 210 2.30 -5.83 -3.46
N GLN A 211 1.59 -4.76 -3.84
CA GLN A 211 1.91 -3.43 -3.36
C GLN A 211 1.63 -3.26 -1.85
N ALA A 212 0.53 -3.85 -1.35
CA ALA A 212 0.27 -3.90 0.09
C ALA A 212 1.39 -4.68 0.82
N TYR A 213 1.82 -5.80 0.24
CA TYR A 213 2.91 -6.60 0.79
C TYR A 213 4.24 -5.86 0.86
N VAL A 214 4.67 -5.25 -0.24
CA VAL A 214 5.94 -4.51 -0.32
C VAL A 214 5.96 -3.32 0.64
N PHE A 215 4.82 -2.65 0.85
CA PHE A 215 4.73 -1.54 1.80
C PHE A 215 5.07 -1.99 3.23
N VAL A 216 4.43 -3.05 3.71
CA VAL A 216 4.63 -3.56 5.07
C VAL A 216 6.01 -4.20 5.22
N LEU A 217 6.49 -4.91 4.20
CA LEU A 217 7.81 -5.51 4.22
C LEU A 217 8.90 -4.44 4.36
N LEU A 218 8.85 -3.36 3.59
CA LEU A 218 9.82 -2.27 3.73
C LEU A 218 9.74 -1.61 5.10
N LEU A 219 8.53 -1.40 5.65
CA LEU A 219 8.36 -0.89 7.00
C LEU A 219 8.98 -1.83 8.05
N SER A 220 8.84 -3.15 7.88
CA SER A 220 9.46 -4.15 8.77
C SER A 220 10.98 -4.14 8.70
N LEU A 221 11.57 -3.97 7.50
CA LEU A 221 13.02 -3.82 7.33
C LEU A 221 13.53 -2.52 7.99
N TYR A 222 12.80 -1.42 7.85
CA TYR A 222 13.15 -0.16 8.53
C TYR A 222 13.06 -0.26 10.04
N LEU A 223 12.12 -1.05 10.54
CA LEU A 223 12.04 -1.37 11.95
C LEU A 223 13.25 -2.21 12.39
N GLN A 224 13.71 -3.14 11.57
CA GLN A 224 14.89 -3.96 11.88
C GLN A 224 16.20 -3.19 11.87
N GLU A 225 16.37 -2.23 10.95
CA GLU A 225 17.53 -1.33 10.92
C GLU A 225 17.61 -0.43 12.16
N ASN A 226 16.48 -0.19 12.84
CA ASN A 226 16.37 0.74 13.96
C ASN A 226 16.22 0.07 15.35
N ILE A 227 16.30 -1.26 15.50
CA ILE A 227 16.04 -1.99 16.77
C ILE A 227 17.29 -2.64 17.36
#